data_AF-A0A520BDD8-F1
#
_entry.id   AF-A0A520BDD8-F1
#
_cell.length_a   1.000
_cell.length_b   1.000
_cell.length_c   1.000
_cell.angle_alpha   90.00
_cell.angle_beta   90.00
_cell.angle_gamma   90.00
#
_symmetry.space_group_name_H-M   'P 1'
#
loop_
_entity.id
_entity.type
_entity.pdbx_description
1 polymer ?
#
loop_
_entity_poly.entity_id
_entity_poly.type
_entity_poly.pdbx_seq_one_letter_code
_entity_poly.pdbx_strand_id
1 'polypeptide(L)'
;HYLTLLFSGENKYREILAVTFTNKATEEMKTRILEVLKGFAMGDESKKIDDYRKLVLVAHPDLNTETLKLKADKIYRKILHDYSRFSVSTIDGFVQKVIRGFAFELGLDSGYSLEMNTEKVKKELTTKLEKLLDEKDNLLQWVVELALDRISNNKSWNYNGELLKLVGEVFKDQFKDFELAIGSFGTENTDEVFKRYIDFSKNYIKKFEENIKEVATDCQQVFELSTEDLEALNKTKTGQLHQFKKLIDGDYKSIGSLEKLVDNPDLWFKKGKSNGLYDELNPFIKQLITTYNNGIADYILAKAFIKNGYFLRLMQEIAILLAEYRDENETLLISDAQKLLNGIAEDAGENPSFIWE
;
A
#
# COMPACT_ATOMS: atom_id res chain seq x y z
N HIS A 1 13.38 32.01 -11.85
CA HIS A 1 14.18 31.32 -10.83
C HIS A 1 15.33 30.51 -11.43
N TYR A 2 15.11 29.54 -12.33
CA TYR A 2 16.24 28.80 -12.96
C TYR A 2 17.28 29.74 -13.61
N LEU A 3 16.82 30.67 -14.46
CA LEU A 3 17.71 31.64 -15.11
C LEU A 3 18.42 32.55 -14.09
N THR A 4 17.75 32.96 -13.01
CA THR A 4 18.39 33.81 -12.00
C THR A 4 19.51 33.06 -11.28
N LEU A 5 19.34 31.78 -10.95
CA LEU A 5 20.42 30.95 -10.42
C LEU A 5 21.54 30.75 -11.44
N LEU A 6 21.19 30.52 -12.71
CA LEU A 6 22.13 30.29 -13.80
C LEU A 6 23.11 31.45 -13.99
N PHE A 7 22.65 32.70 -13.82
CA PHE A 7 23.49 33.88 -13.97
C PHE A 7 24.38 34.20 -12.76
N SER A 8 24.28 33.46 -11.65
CA SER A 8 25.20 33.60 -10.50
C SER A 8 26.62 33.11 -10.77
N GLY A 9 26.84 32.34 -11.84
CA GLY A 9 28.18 31.87 -12.25
C GLY A 9 28.18 31.14 -13.58
N GLU A 10 29.29 31.17 -14.32
CA GLU A 10 29.32 30.66 -15.70
C GLU A 10 29.15 29.13 -15.83
N ASN A 11 29.36 28.37 -14.76
CA ASN A 11 29.25 26.90 -14.74
C ASN A 11 28.04 26.39 -13.93
N LYS A 12 27.16 27.30 -13.47
CA LYS A 12 26.03 26.97 -12.59
C LYS A 12 25.02 26.00 -13.20
N TYR A 13 24.95 25.90 -14.53
CA TYR A 13 24.11 24.92 -15.23
C TYR A 13 24.39 23.45 -14.84
N ARG A 14 25.58 23.17 -14.30
CA ARG A 14 25.98 21.85 -13.80
C ARG A 14 25.45 21.58 -12.38
N GLU A 15 25.33 22.64 -11.59
CA GLU A 15 25.01 22.62 -10.16
C GLU A 15 23.50 22.73 -9.90
N ILE A 16 22.75 23.39 -10.81
CA ILE A 16 21.30 23.56 -10.64
C ILE A 16 20.59 22.28 -11.05
N LEU A 17 19.98 21.60 -10.07
CA LEU A 17 19.11 20.46 -10.31
C LEU A 17 17.67 20.91 -10.61
N ALA A 18 17.19 20.64 -11.81
CA ALA A 18 15.80 20.82 -12.18
C ALA A 18 15.15 19.47 -12.53
N VAL A 19 14.08 19.13 -11.83
CA VAL A 19 13.42 17.82 -11.96
C VAL A 19 12.01 17.99 -12.51
N THR A 20 11.61 17.16 -13.48
CA THR A 20 10.26 17.17 -14.05
C THR A 20 9.61 15.78 -14.01
N PHE A 21 8.29 15.72 -14.21
CA PHE A 21 7.56 14.46 -14.22
C PHE A 21 7.69 13.65 -15.52
N THR A 22 7.98 14.29 -16.66
CA THR A 22 7.95 13.61 -17.97
C THR A 22 9.14 13.99 -18.84
N ASN A 23 9.58 13.09 -19.70
CA ASN A 23 10.64 13.37 -20.68
C ASN A 23 10.28 14.56 -21.58
N LYS A 24 8.99 14.70 -21.93
CA LYS A 24 8.50 15.83 -22.72
C LYS A 24 8.67 17.17 -21.99
N ALA A 25 8.32 17.23 -20.71
CA ALA A 25 8.50 18.43 -19.90
C ALA A 25 9.98 18.78 -19.70
N THR A 26 10.84 17.77 -19.53
CA THR A 26 12.31 17.94 -19.50
C THR A 26 12.80 18.59 -20.79
N GLU A 27 12.44 18.04 -21.95
CA GLU A 27 12.88 18.59 -23.25
C GLU A 27 12.31 19.98 -23.52
N GLU A 28 11.04 20.21 -23.18
CA GLU A 28 10.43 21.54 -23.29
C GLU A 28 11.16 22.56 -22.42
N MET A 29 11.49 22.20 -21.17
CA MET A 29 12.22 23.07 -20.24
C MET A 29 13.63 23.37 -20.74
N LYS A 30 14.38 22.36 -21.19
CA LYS A 30 15.72 22.55 -21.78
C LYS A 30 15.68 23.46 -23.00
N THR A 31 14.74 23.19 -23.91
CA THR A 31 14.55 23.99 -25.13
C THR A 31 14.25 25.44 -24.77
N ARG A 32 13.32 25.67 -23.84
CA ARG A 32 12.96 27.02 -23.39
C ARG A 32 14.13 27.78 -22.77
N ILE A 33 14.94 27.13 -21.95
CA ILE A 33 16.14 27.75 -21.34
C ILE A 33 17.14 28.13 -22.44
N LEU A 34 17.41 27.22 -23.38
CA LEU A 34 18.32 27.47 -24.50
C LEU A 34 17.83 28.57 -25.43
N GLU A 35 16.52 28.62 -25.73
CA GLU A 35 15.90 29.69 -26.51
C GLU A 35 16.09 31.05 -25.85
N VAL A 36 15.87 31.14 -24.54
CA VAL A 36 16.03 32.40 -23.80
C VAL A 36 17.49 32.84 -23.75
N LEU A 37 18.42 31.91 -23.51
CA LEU A 37 19.86 32.21 -23.54
C LEU A 37 20.32 32.68 -24.92
N LYS A 38 19.85 32.02 -25.99
CA LYS A 38 20.12 32.44 -27.37
C LYS A 38 19.53 33.82 -27.66
N GLY A 39 18.30 34.10 -27.22
CA GLY A 39 17.66 35.40 -27.34
C GLY A 39 18.46 36.50 -26.63
N PHE A 40 18.94 36.25 -25.41
CA PHE A 40 19.83 37.17 -24.71
C PHE A 40 21.15 37.41 -25.46
N ALA A 41 21.80 36.34 -25.95
CA ALA A 41 23.06 36.42 -26.69
C ALA A 41 22.94 37.18 -28.03
N MET A 42 21.80 37.04 -28.70
CA MET A 42 21.52 37.75 -29.97
C MET A 42 21.04 39.18 -29.76
N GLY A 43 20.68 39.57 -28.53
CA GLY A 43 20.06 40.87 -28.25
C GLY A 43 18.62 40.97 -28.76
N ASP A 44 17.86 39.88 -28.73
CA ASP A 44 16.47 39.85 -29.18
C ASP A 44 15.57 40.74 -28.30
N GLU A 45 14.96 41.76 -28.89
CA GLU A 45 14.06 42.71 -28.22
C GLU A 45 12.59 42.25 -28.18
N SER A 46 12.30 41.04 -28.65
CA SER A 46 10.95 40.48 -28.58
C SER A 46 10.42 40.44 -27.14
N LYS A 47 9.13 40.75 -26.97
CA LYS A 47 8.48 40.82 -25.65
C LYS A 47 8.70 39.56 -24.81
N LYS A 48 8.67 38.38 -25.46
CA LYS A 48 8.91 37.07 -24.82
C LYS A 48 10.27 37.01 -24.13
N ILE A 49 11.32 37.53 -24.75
CA ILE A 49 12.69 37.53 -24.20
C ILE A 49 12.88 38.69 -23.22
N ASP A 50 12.29 39.85 -23.51
CA ASP A 50 12.40 41.03 -22.64
C ASP A 50 11.82 40.82 -21.24
N ASP A 51 10.73 40.05 -21.13
CA ASP A 51 10.15 39.68 -19.84
C ASP A 51 11.14 38.87 -18.98
N TYR A 52 11.88 37.92 -19.58
CA TYR A 52 12.93 37.20 -18.86
C TYR A 52 14.15 38.08 -18.55
N ARG A 53 14.50 39.02 -19.45
CA ARG A 53 15.62 39.95 -19.27
C ARG A 53 15.42 40.80 -18.01
N LYS A 54 14.22 41.38 -17.85
CA LYS A 54 13.86 42.17 -16.67
C LYS A 54 14.02 41.38 -15.38
N LEU A 55 13.53 40.13 -15.36
CA LEU A 55 13.65 39.26 -14.18
C LEU A 55 15.11 38.97 -13.80
N VAL A 56 15.98 38.75 -14.79
CA VAL A 56 17.41 38.48 -14.54
C VAL A 56 18.14 39.74 -14.07
N LEU A 57 17.89 40.89 -14.69
CA LEU A 57 18.53 42.16 -14.32
C LEU A 57 18.09 42.66 -12.92
N VAL A 58 16.85 42.39 -12.52
CA VAL A 58 16.39 42.68 -11.15
C VAL A 58 17.13 41.79 -10.13
N ALA A 59 17.41 40.54 -10.47
CA ALA A 59 18.10 39.60 -9.58
C ALA A 59 19.63 39.81 -9.53
N HIS A 60 20.21 40.44 -10.55
CA HIS A 60 21.65 40.69 -10.69
C HIS A 60 21.90 42.16 -11.06
N PRO A 61 21.87 43.09 -10.08
CA PRO A 61 22.04 44.53 -10.34
C PRO A 61 23.42 44.92 -10.89
N ASP A 62 24.41 44.02 -10.78
CA ASP A 62 25.74 44.14 -11.37
C ASP A 62 25.75 43.95 -12.89
N LEU A 63 24.68 43.40 -13.46
CA LEU A 63 24.53 43.20 -14.89
C LEU A 63 23.75 44.35 -15.55
N ASN A 64 24.15 44.66 -16.78
CA ASN A 64 23.42 45.51 -17.72
C ASN A 64 23.13 44.73 -19.01
N THR A 65 22.38 45.31 -19.95
CA THR A 65 21.97 44.61 -21.18
C THR A 65 23.15 44.05 -21.99
N GLU A 66 24.25 44.81 -22.10
CA GLU A 66 25.44 44.40 -22.86
C GLU A 66 26.23 43.28 -22.16
N THR A 67 26.44 43.40 -20.85
CA THR A 67 27.14 42.37 -20.06
C THR A 67 26.32 41.09 -19.94
N LEU A 68 24.99 41.20 -19.84
CA LEU A 68 24.07 40.06 -19.88
C LEU A 68 24.18 39.32 -21.22
N LYS A 69 24.22 40.04 -22.35
CA LYS A 69 24.38 39.46 -23.69
C LYS A 69 25.67 38.64 -23.80
N LEU A 70 26.80 39.22 -23.39
CA LEU A 70 28.10 38.53 -23.40
C LEU A 70 28.13 37.31 -22.48
N LYS A 71 27.56 37.43 -21.27
CA LYS A 71 27.49 36.33 -20.29
C LYS A 71 26.55 35.22 -20.78
N ALA A 72 25.43 35.57 -21.40
CA ALA A 72 24.49 34.62 -21.98
C ALA A 72 25.10 33.83 -23.14
N ASP A 73 25.86 34.46 -24.05
CA ASP A 73 26.56 33.76 -25.13
C ASP A 73 27.56 32.73 -24.59
N LYS A 74 28.34 33.11 -23.56
CA LYS A 74 29.29 32.19 -22.90
C LYS A 74 28.57 31.00 -22.25
N ILE A 75 27.52 31.26 -21.46
CA ILE A 75 26.75 30.20 -20.79
C ILE A 75 26.09 29.28 -21.81
N TYR A 76 25.47 29.85 -22.86
CA TYR A 76 24.84 29.11 -23.95
C TYR A 76 25.82 28.15 -24.63
N ARG A 77 27.00 28.64 -25.03
CA ARG A 77 28.05 27.82 -25.65
C ARG A 77 28.55 26.73 -24.71
N LYS A 78 28.78 27.04 -23.44
CA LYS A 78 29.19 26.05 -22.43
C LYS A 78 28.18 24.92 -22.29
N ILE A 79 26.89 25.25 -22.22
CA ILE A 79 25.82 24.25 -22.17
C ILE A 79 25.81 23.40 -23.45
N LEU A 80 25.99 23.98 -24.63
CA LEU A 80 26.03 23.20 -25.87
C LEU A 80 27.25 22.26 -25.96
N HIS A 81 28.42 22.72 -25.53
CA HIS A 81 29.64 21.90 -25.49
C HIS A 81 29.58 20.78 -24.45
N ASP A 82 28.79 20.97 -23.39
CA ASP A 82 28.69 20.06 -22.26
C ASP A 82 27.23 19.76 -21.89
N TYR A 83 26.43 19.45 -22.92
CA TYR A 83 24.99 19.27 -22.79
C TYR A 83 24.63 18.10 -21.86
N SER A 84 25.50 17.10 -21.77
CA SER A 84 25.35 15.95 -20.87
C SER A 84 25.32 16.34 -19.38
N ARG A 85 25.94 17.46 -19.00
CA ARG A 85 25.94 17.99 -17.62
C ARG A 85 24.89 19.07 -17.40
N PHE A 86 24.00 19.31 -18.35
CA PHE A 86 22.85 20.18 -18.13
C PHE A 86 21.81 19.45 -17.29
N SER A 87 21.83 19.70 -15.97
CA SER A 87 21.10 18.95 -14.93
C SER A 87 19.59 19.23 -14.89
N VAL A 88 18.92 19.11 -16.04
CA VAL A 88 17.46 19.05 -16.16
C VAL A 88 17.07 17.62 -16.53
N SER A 89 16.39 16.90 -15.64
CA SER A 89 16.03 15.50 -15.83
C SER A 89 14.62 15.18 -15.33
N THR A 90 14.13 13.99 -15.65
CA THR A 90 12.95 13.47 -14.97
C THR A 90 13.27 13.07 -13.52
N ILE A 91 12.24 12.91 -12.69
CA ILE A 91 12.36 12.33 -11.33
C ILE A 91 13.09 10.99 -11.42
N ASP A 92 12.64 10.09 -12.31
CA ASP A 92 13.24 8.77 -12.47
C ASP A 92 14.71 8.87 -12.84
N GLY A 93 15.07 9.69 -13.84
CA GLY A 93 16.45 9.87 -14.29
C GLY A 93 17.37 10.41 -13.19
N PHE A 94 16.86 11.29 -12.34
CA PHE A 94 17.57 11.77 -11.16
C PHE A 94 17.78 10.66 -10.14
N VAL A 95 16.71 9.94 -9.78
CA VAL A 95 16.77 8.80 -8.85
C VAL A 95 17.77 7.74 -9.32
N GLN A 96 17.77 7.39 -10.62
CA GLN A 96 18.77 6.48 -11.18
C GLN A 96 20.21 6.97 -10.95
N LYS A 97 20.45 8.27 -11.12
CA LYS A 97 21.76 8.89 -10.96
C LYS A 97 22.21 8.84 -9.50
N VAL A 98 21.28 9.06 -8.55
CA VAL A 98 21.54 8.96 -7.11
C VAL A 98 21.89 7.53 -6.74
N ILE A 99 21.06 6.54 -7.10
CA ILE A 99 21.30 5.13 -6.75
C ILE A 99 22.65 4.65 -7.29
N ARG A 100 22.98 4.99 -8.54
CA ARG A 100 24.30 4.65 -9.12
C ARG A 100 25.46 5.25 -8.33
N GLY A 101 25.28 6.43 -7.75
CA GLY A 101 26.27 7.07 -6.89
C GLY A 101 26.46 6.35 -5.55
N PHE A 102 25.46 5.58 -5.09
CA PHE A 102 25.48 4.81 -3.85
C PHE A 102 25.61 3.30 -4.08
N ALA A 103 25.82 2.83 -5.31
CA ALA A 103 25.77 1.41 -5.62
C ALA A 103 26.79 0.61 -4.79
N PHE A 104 27.98 1.15 -4.60
CA PHE A 104 29.03 0.53 -3.78
C PHE A 104 28.64 0.45 -2.30
N GLU A 105 28.12 1.55 -1.73
CA GLU A 105 27.67 1.63 -0.34
C GLU A 105 26.48 0.72 -0.06
N LEU A 106 25.66 0.46 -1.08
CA LEU A 106 24.51 -0.44 -1.04
C LEU A 106 24.89 -1.91 -1.27
N GLY A 107 26.18 -2.21 -1.48
CA GLY A 107 26.64 -3.57 -1.79
C GLY A 107 26.15 -4.10 -3.14
N LEU A 108 25.74 -3.21 -4.05
CA LEU A 108 25.29 -3.55 -5.40
C LEU A 108 26.51 -3.70 -6.31
N ASP A 109 26.50 -4.72 -7.17
CA ASP A 109 27.56 -4.88 -8.17
C ASP A 109 27.54 -3.73 -9.20
N SER A 110 28.70 -3.41 -9.72
CA SER A 110 28.94 -2.34 -10.70
C SER A 110 28.18 -2.50 -12.01
N GLY A 111 27.72 -3.71 -12.34
CA GLY A 111 26.94 -4.06 -13.55
C GLY A 111 25.43 -3.86 -13.43
N TYR A 112 24.95 -3.49 -12.24
CA TYR A 112 23.53 -3.55 -11.93
C TYR A 112 22.65 -2.60 -12.75
N SER A 113 21.59 -3.13 -13.35
CA SER A 113 20.66 -2.39 -14.21
C SER A 113 19.37 -2.03 -13.48
N LEU A 114 18.88 -0.80 -13.61
CA LEU A 114 17.65 -0.38 -12.96
C LEU A 114 16.43 -0.67 -13.86
N GLU A 115 15.59 -1.62 -13.45
CA GLU A 115 14.35 -1.99 -14.13
C GLU A 115 13.20 -1.09 -13.67
N MET A 116 12.65 -0.37 -14.64
CA MET A 116 11.57 0.59 -14.44
C MET A 116 10.21 -0.03 -14.73
N ASN A 117 10.16 -1.10 -15.52
CA ASN A 117 8.94 -1.73 -15.95
C ASN A 117 8.54 -2.86 -15.00
N THR A 118 7.91 -2.50 -13.87
CA THR A 118 7.39 -3.48 -12.91
C THR A 118 6.39 -4.44 -13.53
N GLU A 119 5.61 -4.01 -14.54
CA GLU A 119 4.63 -4.88 -15.21
C GLU A 119 5.28 -6.00 -16.03
N LYS A 120 6.45 -5.73 -16.62
CA LYS A 120 7.25 -6.77 -17.27
C LYS A 120 7.68 -7.82 -16.24
N VAL A 121 8.23 -7.37 -15.11
CA VAL A 121 8.69 -8.27 -14.04
C VAL A 121 7.54 -9.09 -13.46
N LYS A 122 6.37 -8.49 -13.21
CA LYS A 122 5.18 -9.22 -12.75
C LYS A 122 4.81 -10.37 -13.68
N LYS A 123 4.85 -10.14 -15.00
CA LYS A 123 4.55 -11.19 -15.99
C LYS A 123 5.59 -12.30 -15.95
N GLU A 124 6.87 -11.94 -15.91
CA GLU A 124 7.96 -12.91 -15.84
C GLU A 124 7.89 -13.75 -14.55
N LEU A 125 7.60 -13.14 -13.40
CA LEU A 125 7.37 -13.85 -12.14
C LEU A 125 6.15 -14.78 -12.19
N THR A 126 5.08 -14.36 -12.86
CA THR A 126 3.89 -15.20 -13.03
C THR A 126 4.22 -16.43 -13.89
N THR A 127 4.93 -16.25 -15.00
CA THR A 127 5.39 -17.36 -15.84
C THR A 127 6.37 -18.28 -15.11
N LYS A 128 7.28 -17.72 -14.30
CA LYS A 128 8.18 -18.51 -13.45
C LYS A 128 7.38 -19.33 -12.43
N LEU A 129 6.38 -18.73 -11.79
CA LEU A 129 5.51 -19.43 -10.85
C LEU A 129 4.73 -20.55 -11.54
N GLU A 130 4.15 -20.30 -12.71
CA GLU A 130 3.45 -21.33 -13.51
C GLU A 130 4.36 -22.52 -13.81
N LYS A 131 5.59 -22.26 -14.26
CA LYS A 131 6.59 -23.32 -14.49
C LYS A 131 6.94 -24.07 -13.19
N LEU A 132 7.05 -23.34 -12.08
CA LEU A 132 7.33 -23.94 -10.77
C LEU A 132 6.20 -24.86 -10.30
N LEU A 133 4.94 -24.55 -10.65
CA LEU A 133 3.79 -25.42 -10.35
C LEU A 133 3.85 -26.75 -11.09
N ASP A 134 4.50 -26.81 -12.26
CA ASP A 134 4.72 -28.08 -12.98
C ASP A 134 5.80 -28.95 -12.30
N GLU A 135 6.69 -28.35 -11.51
CA GLU A 135 7.83 -29.01 -10.88
C GLU A 135 7.62 -29.31 -9.39
N LYS A 136 6.76 -28.55 -8.69
CA LYS A 136 6.52 -28.64 -7.24
C LYS A 136 5.07 -29.06 -6.92
N ASP A 137 4.87 -30.36 -6.70
CA ASP A 137 3.56 -30.95 -6.36
C ASP A 137 2.88 -30.31 -5.13
N ASN A 138 3.67 -29.96 -4.10
CA ASN A 138 3.15 -29.30 -2.90
C ASN A 138 2.56 -27.92 -3.20
N LEU A 139 3.23 -27.13 -4.04
CA LEU A 139 2.78 -25.80 -4.45
C LEU A 139 1.57 -25.90 -5.38
N LEU A 140 1.55 -26.89 -6.27
CA LEU A 140 0.38 -27.20 -7.09
C LEU A 140 -0.84 -27.53 -6.21
N GLN A 141 -0.66 -28.31 -5.14
CA GLN A 141 -1.73 -28.60 -4.21
C GLN A 141 -2.31 -27.32 -3.57
N TRP A 142 -1.48 -26.34 -3.21
CA TRP A 142 -1.95 -25.05 -2.70
C TRP A 142 -2.84 -24.30 -3.70
N VAL A 143 -2.50 -24.35 -4.99
CA VAL A 143 -3.30 -23.74 -6.06
C VAL A 143 -4.62 -24.49 -6.27
N VAL A 144 -4.61 -25.82 -6.20
CA VAL A 144 -5.82 -26.65 -6.29
C VAL A 144 -6.75 -26.36 -5.10
N GLU A 145 -6.22 -26.33 -3.88
CA GLU A 145 -7.00 -26.01 -2.68
C GLU A 145 -7.60 -24.60 -2.74
N LEU A 146 -6.83 -23.63 -3.26
CA LEU A 146 -7.34 -22.28 -3.54
C LEU A 146 -8.50 -22.31 -4.55
N ALA A 147 -8.38 -23.04 -5.64
CA ALA A 147 -9.44 -23.14 -6.66
C ALA A 147 -10.71 -23.79 -6.07
N LEU A 148 -10.56 -24.84 -5.27
CA LEU A 148 -11.67 -25.51 -4.59
C LEU A 148 -12.36 -24.59 -3.57
N ASP A 149 -11.60 -23.86 -2.75
CA ASP A 149 -12.14 -22.87 -1.81
C ASP A 149 -12.96 -21.80 -2.55
N ARG A 150 -12.45 -21.29 -3.68
CA ARG A 150 -13.17 -20.29 -4.49
C ARG A 150 -14.49 -20.82 -5.04
N ILE A 151 -14.48 -22.04 -5.57
CA ILE A 151 -15.70 -22.69 -6.08
C ILE A 151 -16.72 -22.85 -4.95
N SER A 152 -16.29 -23.30 -3.77
CA SER A 152 -17.15 -23.45 -2.60
C SER A 152 -17.80 -22.13 -2.16
N ASN A 153 -17.11 -21.01 -2.42
CA ASN A 153 -17.53 -19.65 -2.12
C ASN A 153 -18.25 -18.94 -3.29
N ASN A 154 -18.76 -19.68 -4.30
CA ASN A 154 -19.42 -19.13 -5.49
C ASN A 154 -18.58 -18.10 -6.28
N LYS A 155 -17.26 -18.24 -6.26
CA LYS A 155 -16.34 -17.42 -7.06
C LYS A 155 -15.85 -18.19 -8.29
N SER A 156 -15.34 -17.46 -9.27
CA SER A 156 -14.66 -18.07 -10.42
C SER A 156 -13.41 -18.84 -9.97
N TRP A 157 -13.22 -20.04 -10.51
CA TRP A 157 -12.02 -20.86 -10.29
C TRP A 157 -10.75 -20.18 -10.81
N ASN A 158 -10.88 -19.30 -11.81
CA ASN A 158 -9.75 -18.56 -12.37
C ASN A 158 -9.14 -17.65 -11.30
N TYR A 159 -7.94 -18.03 -10.84
CA TYR A 159 -7.19 -17.32 -9.80
C TYR A 159 -6.14 -16.37 -10.39
N ASN A 160 -5.84 -16.42 -11.69
CA ASN A 160 -4.76 -15.64 -12.33
C ASN A 160 -4.95 -14.13 -12.15
N GLY A 161 -6.18 -13.63 -12.24
CA GLY A 161 -6.46 -12.20 -12.05
C GLY A 161 -6.23 -11.73 -10.61
N GLU A 162 -6.37 -12.61 -9.62
CA GLU A 162 -6.13 -12.30 -8.20
C GLU A 162 -4.67 -12.52 -7.85
N LEU A 163 -4.05 -13.56 -8.41
CA LEU A 163 -2.62 -13.80 -8.36
C LEU A 163 -1.84 -12.60 -8.91
N LEU A 164 -2.19 -12.06 -10.08
CA LEU A 164 -1.53 -10.87 -10.63
C LEU A 164 -1.66 -9.63 -9.73
N LYS A 165 -2.81 -9.45 -9.07
CA LYS A 165 -2.99 -8.37 -8.08
C LYS A 165 -2.02 -8.56 -6.92
N LEU A 166 -1.88 -9.80 -6.44
CA LEU A 166 -1.02 -10.17 -5.31
C LEU A 166 0.47 -10.11 -5.64
N VAL A 167 0.88 -10.56 -6.83
CA VAL A 167 2.22 -10.31 -7.37
C VAL A 167 2.50 -8.80 -7.34
N GLY A 168 1.50 -7.97 -7.65
CA GLY A 168 1.58 -6.52 -7.51
C GLY A 168 1.80 -6.01 -6.09
N GLU A 169 1.32 -6.70 -5.07
CA GLU A 169 1.53 -6.35 -3.66
C GLU A 169 2.99 -6.54 -3.22
N VAL A 170 3.71 -7.51 -3.81
CA VAL A 170 5.14 -7.78 -3.50
C VAL A 170 6.03 -6.56 -3.76
N PHE A 171 5.64 -5.70 -4.71
CA PHE A 171 6.38 -4.48 -5.04
C PHE A 171 6.07 -3.29 -4.12
N LYS A 172 5.08 -3.40 -3.23
CA LYS A 172 4.72 -2.32 -2.31
C LYS A 172 5.62 -2.29 -1.09
N ASP A 173 5.66 -1.14 -0.44
CA ASP A 173 6.47 -0.97 0.79
C ASP A 173 5.97 -1.82 1.95
N GLN A 174 4.65 -1.95 2.07
CA GLN A 174 3.98 -2.75 3.11
C GLN A 174 4.34 -4.25 3.05
N PHE A 175 4.87 -4.73 1.92
CA PHE A 175 5.28 -6.12 1.78
C PHE A 175 6.52 -6.45 2.63
N LYS A 176 7.35 -5.46 2.98
CA LYS A 176 8.55 -5.67 3.80
C LYS A 176 8.22 -6.31 5.15
N ASP A 177 7.15 -5.88 5.80
CA ASP A 177 6.73 -6.43 7.09
C ASP A 177 6.31 -7.90 6.98
N PHE A 178 5.68 -8.26 5.85
CA PHE A 178 5.35 -9.64 5.55
C PHE A 178 6.61 -10.48 5.27
N GLU A 179 7.56 -9.99 4.48
CA GLU A 179 8.84 -10.69 4.23
C GLU A 179 9.61 -10.94 5.53
N LEU A 180 9.71 -9.93 6.40
CA LEU A 180 10.38 -10.06 7.70
C LEU A 180 9.68 -11.08 8.60
N ALA A 181 8.34 -11.02 8.68
CA ALA A 181 7.57 -11.97 9.45
C ALA A 181 7.78 -13.41 8.93
N ILE A 182 7.71 -13.61 7.62
CA ILE A 182 7.93 -14.92 7.00
C ILE A 182 9.34 -15.44 7.21
N GLY A 183 10.35 -14.57 7.03
CA GLY A 183 11.76 -14.90 7.23
C GLY A 183 12.05 -15.38 8.66
N SER A 184 11.31 -14.88 9.65
CA SER A 184 11.45 -15.30 11.06
C SER A 184 11.02 -16.75 11.34
N PHE A 185 10.22 -17.37 10.46
CA PHE A 185 9.72 -18.74 10.66
C PHE A 185 10.63 -19.84 10.08
N GLY A 186 11.64 -19.47 9.27
CA GLY A 186 12.48 -20.42 8.54
C GLY A 186 11.74 -21.04 7.34
N THR A 187 12.41 -21.11 6.19
CA THR A 187 11.78 -21.53 4.91
C THR A 187 11.34 -22.99 4.89
N GLU A 188 12.04 -23.87 5.62
CA GLU A 188 11.84 -25.32 5.62
C GLU A 188 10.46 -25.77 6.13
N ASN A 189 9.76 -24.95 6.93
CA ASN A 189 8.46 -25.30 7.52
C ASN A 189 7.29 -24.43 7.02
N THR A 190 7.48 -23.67 5.94
CA THR A 190 6.49 -22.67 5.50
C THR A 190 5.12 -23.28 5.20
N ASP A 191 5.08 -24.44 4.52
CA ASP A 191 3.83 -25.16 4.23
C ASP A 191 3.11 -25.60 5.51
N GLU A 192 3.85 -26.16 6.47
CA GLU A 192 3.28 -26.62 7.74
C GLU A 192 2.73 -25.46 8.57
N VAL A 193 3.46 -24.34 8.60
CA VAL A 193 3.06 -23.12 9.29
C VAL A 193 1.75 -22.59 8.69
N PHE A 194 1.68 -22.40 7.37
CA PHE A 194 0.46 -21.91 6.72
C PHE A 194 -0.72 -22.86 6.92
N LYS A 195 -0.52 -24.18 6.79
CA LYS A 195 -1.57 -25.18 7.06
C LYS A 195 -2.07 -25.07 8.50
N ARG A 196 -1.18 -25.02 9.48
CA ARG A 196 -1.52 -24.89 10.90
C ARG A 196 -2.32 -23.60 11.18
N TYR A 197 -1.92 -22.47 10.60
CA TYR A 197 -2.67 -21.21 10.76
C TYR A 197 -4.04 -21.25 10.08
N ILE A 198 -4.15 -21.90 8.91
CA ILE A 198 -5.43 -22.11 8.23
C ILE A 198 -6.35 -22.99 9.08
N ASP A 199 -5.85 -24.12 9.59
CA ASP A 199 -6.64 -25.03 10.42
C ASP A 199 -7.04 -24.39 11.75
N PHE A 200 -6.12 -23.67 12.39
CA PHE A 200 -6.41 -22.89 13.58
C PHE A 200 -7.53 -21.87 13.32
N SER A 201 -7.42 -21.10 12.24
CA SER A 201 -8.40 -20.07 11.89
C SER A 201 -9.77 -20.66 11.54
N LYS A 202 -9.82 -21.75 10.75
CA LYS A 202 -11.08 -22.47 10.45
C LYS A 202 -11.74 -22.98 11.73
N ASN A 203 -10.97 -23.59 12.62
CA ASN A 203 -11.46 -24.11 13.90
C ASN A 203 -11.94 -22.99 14.83
N TYR A 204 -11.23 -21.86 14.87
CA TYR A 204 -11.62 -20.70 15.67
C TYR A 204 -12.94 -20.10 15.16
N ILE A 205 -13.07 -19.88 13.85
CA ILE A 205 -14.30 -19.40 13.21
C ILE A 205 -15.47 -20.32 13.58
N LYS A 206 -15.32 -21.63 13.38
CA LYS A 206 -16.36 -22.60 13.70
C LYS A 206 -16.77 -22.55 15.17
N LYS A 207 -15.81 -22.58 16.10
CA LYS A 207 -16.09 -22.52 17.54
C LYS A 207 -16.77 -21.21 17.95
N PHE A 208 -16.33 -20.08 17.41
CA PHE A 208 -16.96 -18.79 17.69
C PHE A 208 -18.41 -18.77 17.21
N GLU A 209 -18.66 -19.22 15.98
CA GLU A 209 -20.02 -19.27 15.41
C GLU A 209 -20.93 -20.23 16.19
N GLU A 210 -20.42 -21.40 16.59
CA GLU A 210 -21.14 -22.37 17.44
C GLU A 210 -21.48 -21.79 18.82
N ASN A 211 -20.52 -21.16 19.50
CA ASN A 211 -20.74 -20.54 20.82
C ASN A 211 -21.78 -19.42 20.76
N ILE A 212 -21.71 -18.54 19.77
CA ILE A 212 -22.69 -17.46 19.61
C ILE A 212 -24.07 -18.04 19.28
N LYS A 213 -24.13 -19.07 18.43
CA LYS A 213 -25.38 -19.73 18.08
C LYS A 213 -26.02 -20.40 19.30
N GLU A 214 -25.25 -21.06 20.15
CA GLU A 214 -25.73 -21.68 21.39
C GLU A 214 -26.37 -20.63 22.31
N VAL A 215 -25.62 -19.57 22.67
CA VAL A 215 -26.14 -18.53 23.58
C VAL A 215 -27.33 -17.77 22.96
N ALA A 216 -27.32 -17.53 21.64
CA ALA A 216 -28.46 -16.92 20.95
C ALA A 216 -29.70 -17.84 20.93
N THR A 217 -29.50 -19.16 20.85
CA THR A 217 -30.58 -20.14 20.95
C THR A 217 -31.20 -20.13 22.35
N ASP A 218 -30.37 -20.06 23.40
CA ASP A 218 -30.86 -19.94 24.78
C ASP A 218 -31.66 -18.65 24.99
N CYS A 219 -31.18 -17.52 24.47
CA CYS A 219 -31.92 -16.25 24.48
C CYS A 219 -33.28 -16.38 23.80
N GLN A 220 -33.32 -17.05 22.64
CA GLN A 220 -34.56 -17.26 21.90
C GLN A 220 -35.54 -18.16 22.67
N GLN A 221 -35.05 -19.24 23.28
CA GLN A 221 -35.89 -20.15 24.07
C GLN A 221 -36.48 -19.45 25.30
N VAL A 222 -35.67 -18.69 26.05
CA VAL A 222 -36.15 -17.91 27.19
C VAL A 222 -37.21 -16.90 26.75
N PHE A 223 -37.00 -16.23 25.62
CA PHE A 223 -37.97 -15.27 25.08
C PHE A 223 -39.28 -15.94 24.60
N GLU A 224 -39.21 -17.09 23.94
CA GLU A 224 -40.38 -17.79 23.40
C GLU A 224 -41.20 -18.54 24.47
N LEU A 225 -40.56 -19.03 25.53
CA LEU A 225 -41.20 -19.76 26.63
C LEU A 225 -41.73 -18.83 27.73
N SER A 226 -41.39 -17.54 27.69
CA SER A 226 -41.86 -16.59 28.70
C SER A 226 -43.39 -16.46 28.66
N THR A 227 -44.01 -16.58 29.83
CA THR A 227 -45.46 -16.40 30.01
C THR A 227 -45.85 -14.94 30.24
N GLU A 228 -44.88 -14.03 30.17
CA GLU A 228 -45.04 -12.61 30.48
C GLU A 228 -45.79 -11.84 29.39
N ASP A 229 -46.46 -10.75 29.78
CA ASP A 229 -47.19 -9.90 28.84
C ASP A 229 -46.22 -9.13 27.93
N LEU A 230 -46.08 -9.60 26.69
CA LEU A 230 -45.25 -8.98 25.67
C LEU A 230 -45.77 -7.60 25.25
N GLU A 231 -47.03 -7.23 25.49
CA GLU A 231 -47.56 -5.90 25.17
C GLU A 231 -46.91 -4.77 25.97
N ALA A 232 -46.26 -5.09 27.08
CA ALA A 232 -45.46 -4.16 27.88
C ALA A 232 -44.20 -3.65 27.15
N LEU A 233 -43.72 -4.36 26.11
CA LEU A 233 -42.48 -4.02 25.40
C LEU A 233 -42.64 -2.79 24.48
N ASN A 234 -41.56 -1.99 24.34
CA ASN A 234 -41.50 -0.81 23.47
C ASN A 234 -41.77 -1.13 21.98
N LYS A 235 -41.44 -2.35 21.52
CA LYS A 235 -41.63 -2.81 20.14
C LYS A 235 -42.01 -4.29 20.09
N THR A 236 -43.31 -4.56 20.21
CA THR A 236 -43.89 -5.90 20.37
C THR A 236 -43.58 -6.90 19.24
N LYS A 237 -43.41 -6.44 17.99
CA LYS A 237 -43.22 -7.33 16.81
C LYS A 237 -41.92 -7.12 16.03
N THR A 238 -41.21 -6.02 16.29
CA THR A 238 -40.01 -5.62 15.53
C THR A 238 -38.89 -5.14 16.45
N GLY A 239 -39.02 -5.40 17.75
CA GLY A 239 -38.03 -5.04 18.76
C GLY A 239 -36.73 -5.81 18.62
N GLN A 240 -35.68 -5.30 19.28
CA GLN A 240 -34.35 -5.91 19.26
C GLN A 240 -34.37 -7.36 19.77
N LEU A 241 -35.28 -7.70 20.70
CA LEU A 241 -35.45 -9.04 21.26
C LEU A 241 -35.93 -10.08 20.22
N HIS A 242 -36.46 -9.67 19.07
CA HIS A 242 -36.85 -10.59 17.98
C HIS A 242 -35.67 -10.91 17.02
N GLN A 243 -34.47 -10.42 17.32
CA GLN A 243 -33.32 -10.52 16.42
C GLN A 243 -32.42 -11.73 16.69
N PHE A 244 -32.70 -12.55 17.72
CA PHE A 244 -31.88 -13.74 18.05
C PHE A 244 -31.79 -14.75 16.89
N LYS A 245 -32.89 -14.93 16.15
CA LYS A 245 -32.90 -15.80 14.96
C LYS A 245 -31.85 -15.39 13.91
N LYS A 246 -31.62 -14.08 13.73
CA LYS A 246 -30.60 -13.57 12.80
C LYS A 246 -29.18 -13.92 13.26
N LEU A 247 -28.94 -13.90 14.57
CA LEU A 247 -27.65 -14.28 15.14
C LEU A 247 -27.38 -15.79 14.97
N ILE A 248 -28.41 -16.61 15.14
CA ILE A 248 -28.37 -18.07 14.91
C ILE A 248 -28.03 -18.39 13.44
N ASP A 249 -28.54 -17.58 12.52
CA ASP A 249 -28.25 -17.66 11.08
C ASP A 249 -26.89 -17.03 10.69
N GLY A 250 -26.13 -16.49 11.65
CA GLY A 250 -24.80 -15.90 11.44
C GLY A 250 -24.78 -14.42 11.02
N ASP A 251 -25.90 -13.70 11.11
CA ASP A 251 -25.96 -12.24 10.88
C ASP A 251 -25.80 -11.45 12.20
N TYR A 252 -24.57 -10.98 12.45
CA TYR A 252 -24.21 -10.28 13.68
C TYR A 252 -24.48 -8.76 13.68
N LYS A 253 -25.13 -8.21 12.63
CA LYS A 253 -25.41 -6.77 12.55
C LYS A 253 -26.29 -6.24 13.69
N SER A 254 -27.08 -7.11 14.31
CA SER A 254 -27.98 -6.80 15.43
C SER A 254 -27.30 -6.66 16.79
N ILE A 255 -26.05 -7.14 16.95
CA ILE A 255 -25.36 -7.17 18.25
C ILE A 255 -25.32 -5.78 18.91
N GLY A 256 -24.91 -4.74 18.19
CA GLY A 256 -24.84 -3.39 18.76
C GLY A 256 -26.20 -2.80 19.14
N SER A 257 -27.31 -3.35 18.64
CA SER A 257 -28.66 -2.97 19.08
C SER A 257 -29.08 -3.72 20.33
N LEU A 258 -28.65 -4.98 20.51
CA LEU A 258 -28.88 -5.79 21.70
C LEU A 258 -28.02 -5.33 22.87
N GLU A 259 -26.77 -4.91 22.63
CA GLU A 259 -25.87 -4.36 23.64
C GLU A 259 -26.48 -3.17 24.39
N LYS A 260 -27.21 -2.31 23.68
CA LYS A 260 -27.92 -1.18 24.29
C LYS A 260 -28.99 -1.59 25.30
N LEU A 261 -29.53 -2.81 25.17
CA LEU A 261 -30.56 -3.31 26.08
C LEU A 261 -29.97 -3.86 27.39
N VAL A 262 -28.70 -4.25 27.40
CA VAL A 262 -28.04 -4.84 28.57
C VAL A 262 -28.07 -3.84 29.72
N ASP A 263 -28.55 -4.29 30.88
CA ASP A 263 -28.60 -3.51 32.13
C ASP A 263 -29.39 -2.18 32.00
N ASN A 264 -30.26 -2.06 30.99
CA ASN A 264 -31.05 -0.85 30.71
C ASN A 264 -32.56 -1.16 30.57
N PRO A 265 -33.30 -1.39 31.68
CA PRO A 265 -34.70 -1.82 31.65
C PRO A 265 -35.64 -0.80 30.98
N ASP A 266 -35.33 0.50 31.07
CA ASP A 266 -36.13 1.57 30.45
C ASP A 266 -36.23 1.45 28.92
N LEU A 267 -35.27 0.78 28.28
CA LEU A 267 -35.26 0.56 26.84
C LEU A 267 -36.12 -0.64 26.41
N TRP A 268 -36.41 -1.55 27.33
CA TRP A 268 -37.22 -2.76 27.06
C TRP A 268 -38.71 -2.42 27.01
N PHE A 269 -39.17 -1.59 27.94
CA PHE A 269 -40.60 -1.41 28.21
C PHE A 269 -41.13 -0.04 27.85
N LYS A 270 -42.42 0.00 27.53
CA LYS A 270 -43.18 1.26 27.43
C LYS A 270 -43.10 2.00 28.77
N LYS A 271 -43.14 3.33 28.73
CA LYS A 271 -43.05 4.18 29.92
C LYS A 271 -44.02 3.73 31.02
N GLY A 272 -43.49 3.38 32.20
CA GLY A 272 -44.28 2.95 33.36
C GLY A 272 -44.76 1.49 33.33
N LYS A 273 -44.23 0.66 32.43
CA LYS A 273 -44.48 -0.79 32.36
C LYS A 273 -43.19 -1.56 32.67
N SER A 274 -43.33 -2.76 33.22
CA SER A 274 -42.25 -3.74 33.44
C SER A 274 -42.87 -5.12 33.63
N ASN A 275 -42.11 -6.18 33.36
CA ASN A 275 -42.48 -7.57 33.64
C ASN A 275 -41.23 -8.40 33.98
N GLY A 276 -41.40 -9.66 34.40
CA GLY A 276 -40.30 -10.54 34.80
C GLY A 276 -39.34 -10.96 33.69
N LEU A 277 -39.72 -10.75 32.42
CA LEU A 277 -38.89 -11.10 31.25
C LEU A 277 -37.52 -10.43 31.30
N TYR A 278 -37.41 -9.23 31.89
CA TYR A 278 -36.14 -8.56 32.05
C TYR A 278 -35.18 -9.36 32.93
N ASP A 279 -35.64 -9.81 34.09
CA ASP A 279 -34.80 -10.57 35.03
C ASP A 279 -34.43 -11.95 34.47
N GLU A 280 -35.31 -12.55 33.66
CA GLU A 280 -35.08 -13.83 33.00
C GLU A 280 -34.10 -13.71 31.82
N LEU A 281 -34.26 -12.72 30.94
CA LEU A 281 -33.57 -12.66 29.65
C LEU A 281 -32.31 -11.76 29.67
N ASN A 282 -32.27 -10.71 30.50
CA ASN A 282 -31.11 -9.80 30.56
C ASN A 282 -29.79 -10.54 30.87
N PRO A 283 -29.73 -11.53 31.79
CA PRO A 283 -28.50 -12.29 32.03
C PRO A 283 -27.99 -13.02 30.78
N PHE A 284 -28.88 -13.62 29.99
CA PHE A 284 -28.53 -14.32 28.75
C PHE A 284 -28.05 -13.35 27.67
N ILE A 285 -28.71 -12.20 27.49
CA ILE A 285 -28.25 -11.15 26.56
C ILE A 285 -26.88 -10.64 27.01
N LYS A 286 -26.64 -10.44 28.31
CA LYS A 286 -25.35 -10.03 28.83
C LYS A 286 -24.25 -11.06 28.55
N GLN A 287 -24.54 -12.35 28.72
CA GLN A 287 -23.63 -13.44 28.35
C GLN A 287 -23.34 -13.43 26.84
N LEU A 288 -24.36 -13.28 26.00
CA LEU A 288 -24.22 -13.21 24.53
C LEU A 288 -23.27 -12.08 24.11
N ILE A 289 -23.50 -10.86 24.63
CA ILE A 289 -22.68 -9.69 24.31
C ILE A 289 -21.24 -9.87 24.82
N THR A 290 -21.06 -10.42 26.01
CA THR A 290 -19.73 -10.69 26.57
C THR A 290 -18.97 -11.71 25.72
N THR A 291 -19.61 -12.82 25.35
CA THR A 291 -19.02 -13.86 24.48
C THR A 291 -18.64 -13.28 23.11
N TYR A 292 -19.51 -12.45 22.53
CA TYR A 292 -19.24 -11.78 21.26
C TYR A 292 -18.04 -10.83 21.37
N ASN A 293 -18.07 -9.91 22.32
CA ASN A 293 -17.04 -8.88 22.48
C ASN A 293 -15.66 -9.48 22.78
N ASN A 294 -15.59 -10.60 23.50
CA ASN A 294 -14.34 -11.27 23.82
C ASN A 294 -13.71 -11.99 22.61
N GLY A 295 -14.50 -12.46 21.64
CA GLY A 295 -14.00 -13.26 20.51
C GLY A 295 -14.02 -12.56 19.15
N ILE A 296 -14.70 -11.42 19.01
CA ILE A 296 -14.95 -10.78 17.71
C ILE A 296 -13.67 -10.33 17.00
N ALA A 297 -12.66 -9.86 17.74
CA ALA A 297 -11.40 -9.39 17.16
C ALA A 297 -10.65 -10.53 16.45
N ASP A 298 -10.43 -11.63 17.16
CA ASP A 298 -9.80 -12.83 16.63
C ASP A 298 -10.64 -13.48 15.52
N TYR A 299 -11.97 -13.43 15.63
CA TYR A 299 -12.88 -13.91 14.58
C TYR A 299 -12.72 -13.13 13.28
N ILE A 300 -12.68 -11.79 13.36
CA ILE A 300 -12.46 -10.93 12.20
C ILE A 300 -11.09 -11.21 11.58
N LEU A 301 -10.05 -11.33 12.41
CA LEU A 301 -8.70 -11.65 11.97
C LEU A 301 -8.65 -13.02 11.28
N ALA A 302 -9.22 -14.06 11.89
CA ALA A 302 -9.27 -15.41 11.34
C ALA A 302 -10.02 -15.43 9.99
N LYS A 303 -11.14 -14.71 9.87
CA LYS A 303 -11.86 -14.57 8.59
C LYS A 303 -11.04 -13.85 7.53
N ALA A 304 -10.36 -12.77 7.91
CA ALA A 304 -9.48 -12.02 7.00
C ALA A 304 -8.28 -12.85 6.55
N PHE A 305 -7.70 -13.64 7.45
CA PHE A 305 -6.61 -14.56 7.16
C PHE A 305 -7.07 -15.67 6.22
N ILE A 306 -8.15 -16.40 6.52
CA ILE A 306 -8.65 -17.50 5.67
C ILE A 306 -8.97 -17.03 4.25
N LYS A 307 -9.57 -15.85 4.11
CA LYS A 307 -9.86 -15.26 2.80
C LYS A 307 -8.61 -15.12 1.92
N ASN A 308 -7.43 -14.95 2.53
CA ASN A 308 -6.18 -14.69 1.84
C ASN A 308 -5.08 -15.73 2.13
N GLY A 309 -5.34 -16.78 2.90
CA GLY A 309 -4.30 -17.66 3.46
C GLY A 309 -3.52 -18.40 2.37
N TYR A 310 -4.25 -19.02 1.44
CA TYR A 310 -3.69 -19.66 0.25
C TYR A 310 -2.88 -18.68 -0.61
N PHE A 311 -3.38 -17.44 -0.72
CA PHE A 311 -2.73 -16.38 -1.48
C PHE A 311 -1.44 -15.87 -0.83
N LEU A 312 -1.41 -15.73 0.50
CA LEU A 312 -0.23 -15.34 1.26
C LEU A 312 0.90 -16.37 1.08
N ARG A 313 0.55 -17.67 1.06
CA ARG A 313 1.53 -18.73 0.77
C ARG A 313 2.12 -18.60 -0.63
N LEU A 314 1.30 -18.31 -1.64
CA LEU A 314 1.76 -18.08 -3.01
C LEU A 314 2.60 -16.79 -3.13
N MET A 315 2.23 -15.71 -2.42
CA MET A 315 3.01 -14.48 -2.38
C MET A 315 4.41 -14.68 -1.81
N GLN A 316 4.55 -15.56 -0.81
CA GLN A 316 5.85 -15.94 -0.28
C GLN A 316 6.73 -16.61 -1.34
N GLU A 317 6.15 -17.49 -2.18
CA GLU A 317 6.91 -18.12 -3.28
C GLU A 317 7.28 -17.08 -4.35
N ILE A 318 6.38 -16.15 -4.67
CA ILE A 318 6.66 -15.04 -5.59
C ILE A 318 7.81 -14.16 -5.07
N ALA A 319 7.91 -13.94 -3.76
CA ALA A 319 9.01 -13.19 -3.16
C ALA A 319 10.35 -13.89 -3.37
N ILE A 320 10.40 -15.21 -3.22
CA ILE A 320 11.60 -16.02 -3.54
C ILE A 320 11.94 -15.86 -5.03
N LEU A 321 10.96 -16.07 -5.92
CA LEU A 321 11.17 -15.91 -7.37
C LEU A 321 11.62 -14.49 -7.75
N LEU A 322 11.16 -13.47 -7.02
CA LEU A 322 11.60 -12.09 -7.21
C LEU A 322 13.04 -11.88 -6.76
N ALA A 323 13.46 -12.48 -5.65
CA ALA A 323 14.86 -12.47 -5.23
C ALA A 323 15.76 -13.16 -6.27
N GLU A 324 15.36 -14.34 -6.76
CA GLU A 324 16.06 -15.06 -7.83
C GLU A 324 16.10 -14.24 -9.13
N TYR A 325 14.99 -13.60 -9.49
CA TYR A 325 14.92 -12.72 -10.66
C TYR A 325 15.94 -11.57 -10.59
N ARG A 326 16.06 -10.94 -9.42
CA ARG A 326 17.00 -9.84 -9.20
C ARG A 326 18.45 -10.29 -9.35
N ASP A 327 18.76 -11.49 -8.84
CA ASP A 327 20.10 -12.08 -8.89
C ASP A 327 20.46 -12.50 -10.33
N GLU A 328 19.60 -13.26 -11.00
CA GLU A 328 19.82 -13.75 -12.36
C GLU A 328 19.99 -12.64 -13.41
N ASN A 329 19.26 -11.53 -13.26
CA ASN A 329 19.28 -10.43 -14.22
C ASN A 329 20.21 -9.29 -13.81
N GLU A 330 20.82 -9.36 -12.62
CA GLU A 330 21.56 -8.24 -12.03
C GLU A 330 20.71 -6.94 -12.08
N THR A 331 19.45 -6.99 -11.61
CA THR A 331 18.47 -5.89 -11.76
C THR A 331 17.89 -5.30 -10.48
N LEU A 332 17.89 -3.96 -10.43
CA LEU A 332 17.09 -2.95 -9.70
C LEU A 332 15.59 -2.97 -9.83
N LEU A 333 14.86 -3.22 -8.75
CA LEU A 333 13.55 -2.59 -8.53
C LEU A 333 13.64 -1.06 -8.45
N ILE A 334 12.94 -0.27 -9.28
CA ILE A 334 12.67 1.15 -8.90
C ILE A 334 12.00 1.26 -7.52
N SER A 335 11.14 0.29 -7.17
CA SER A 335 10.54 0.16 -5.83
C SER A 335 11.60 -0.04 -4.74
N ASP A 336 12.67 -0.75 -5.06
CA ASP A 336 13.72 -1.08 -4.08
C ASP A 336 14.63 0.13 -3.86
N ALA A 337 14.88 0.92 -4.90
CA ALA A 337 15.63 2.16 -4.78
C ALA A 337 15.03 3.12 -3.77
N GLN A 338 13.71 3.28 -3.78
CA GLN A 338 13.02 4.14 -2.82
C GLN A 338 13.21 3.62 -1.39
N LYS A 339 13.14 2.30 -1.20
CA LYS A 339 13.42 1.65 0.09
C LYS A 339 14.86 1.87 0.55
N LEU A 340 15.84 1.74 -0.34
CA LEU A 340 17.26 1.96 -0.03
C LEU A 340 17.54 3.42 0.34
N LEU A 341 16.95 4.37 -0.41
CA LEU A 341 17.08 5.80 -0.11
C LEU A 341 16.44 6.18 1.24
N ASN A 342 15.25 5.63 1.54
CA ASN A 342 14.60 5.84 2.83
C ASN A 342 15.41 5.21 3.96
N GLY A 343 15.98 4.01 3.76
CA GLY A 343 16.85 3.36 4.73
C GLY A 343 18.10 4.18 5.05
N ILE A 344 18.76 4.76 4.04
CA ILE A 344 19.90 5.68 4.23
C ILE A 344 19.46 6.93 5.01
N ALA A 345 18.29 7.48 4.71
CA ALA A 345 17.78 8.66 5.40
C ALA A 345 17.43 8.39 6.88
N GLU A 346 16.95 7.19 7.20
CA GLU A 346 16.65 6.76 8.57
C GLU A 346 17.92 6.42 9.37
N ASP A 347 18.90 5.73 8.76
CA ASP A 347 20.19 5.40 9.41
C ASP A 347 21.08 6.62 9.64
N ALA A 348 20.87 7.71 8.90
CA ALA A 348 21.63 8.95 9.04
C ALA A 348 21.31 9.75 10.32
N GLY A 349 20.32 9.35 11.13
CA GLY A 349 19.89 10.11 12.32
C GLY A 349 19.41 11.54 11.96
N GLU A 350 19.22 12.41 12.96
CA GLU A 350 18.71 13.81 12.85
C GLU A 350 19.51 14.76 11.92
N ASN A 351 20.39 14.26 11.07
CA ASN A 351 21.10 15.07 10.10
C ASN A 351 21.09 14.46 8.70
N PRO A 352 19.93 14.40 8.02
CA PRO A 352 19.92 14.29 6.58
C PRO A 352 20.39 15.65 6.04
N SER A 353 21.71 15.85 5.98
CA SER A 353 22.33 17.01 5.34
C SER A 353 22.11 16.94 3.82
N PHE A 354 20.86 17.01 3.38
CA PHE A 354 20.51 17.48 2.06
C PHE A 354 20.47 19.00 2.14
N ILE A 355 21.66 19.60 2.08
CA ILE A 355 21.79 21.05 1.92
C ILE A 355 21.17 21.40 0.56
N TRP A 356 19.98 21.98 0.59
CA TRP A 356 19.44 22.75 -0.52
C TRP A 356 19.90 24.20 -0.35
N GLU A 357 20.87 24.60 -1.18
CA GLU A 357 21.07 26.01 -1.56
C GLU A 357 21.08 26.14 -3.08
#